data_AF-A0A832L4A0-F1
#
_entry.id   AF-A0A832L4A0-F1
#
_cell.length_a   1.000
_cell.length_b   1.000
_cell.length_c   1.000
_cell.angle_alpha   90.00
_cell.angle_beta   90.00
_cell.angle_gamma   90.00
#
_symmetry.space_group_name_H-M   'P 1'
#
loop_
_entity.id
_entity.type
_entity.pdbx_description
1 polymer ?
#
loop_
_entity_poly.entity_id
_entity_poly.type
_entity_poly.pdbx_seq_one_letter_code
_entity_poly.pdbx_strand_id
1 'polypeptide(L)'
;TINPWAIPFLLYYGVGVGGTRYSKSLALSIPGVYAKRIYKILCSQRDKKEYFYPIDQFRKDLSIPASYDSSKIKERVLNPAKKAIKESGSDVWFDYEMIAKHKPKGRKPKADTIVFQIKTLHPKEAGGEQYQVYSYVYRWMTWCFTEGNSKALDVTEKLTETGRLQDVYNRAVFYDDKVSDGAMTREHAINSLKKMLRDEYSIK
;
A
#
# COMPACT_ATOMS: atom_id res chain seq x y z
N THR A 1 15.91 -24.09 24.19
CA THR A 1 14.54 -24.34 24.70
C THR A 1 13.75 -23.06 24.60
N ILE A 2 12.51 -23.09 24.10
CA ILE A 2 11.68 -21.87 23.96
C ILE A 2 11.13 -21.48 25.34
N ASN A 3 11.06 -20.17 25.65
CA ASN A 3 10.44 -19.67 26.87
C ASN A 3 8.93 -20.01 26.88
N PRO A 4 8.42 -20.79 27.85
CA PRO A 4 7.00 -21.16 27.90
C PRO A 4 6.05 -19.95 27.95
N TRP A 5 6.47 -18.85 28.57
CA TRP A 5 5.69 -17.62 28.64
C TRP A 5 5.54 -16.90 27.29
N ALA A 6 6.38 -17.23 26.31
CA ALA A 6 6.26 -16.69 24.96
C ALA A 6 5.23 -17.45 24.10
N ILE A 7 4.86 -18.68 24.49
CA ILE A 7 3.97 -19.56 23.70
C ILE A 7 2.60 -18.91 23.44
N PRO A 8 1.93 -18.26 24.41
CA PRO A 8 0.67 -17.58 24.14
C PRO A 8 0.83 -16.52 23.05
N PHE A 9 1.86 -15.68 23.10
CA PHE A 9 2.09 -14.63 22.10
C PHE A 9 2.38 -15.17 20.69
N LEU A 10 2.95 -16.37 20.59
CA LEU A 10 3.25 -17.02 19.31
C LEU A 10 2.04 -17.73 18.69
N LEU A 11 1.11 -18.21 19.53
CA LEU A 11 -0.03 -19.04 19.10
C LEU A 11 -1.39 -18.34 19.21
N TYR A 12 -1.47 -17.15 19.82
CA TYR A 12 -2.75 -16.50 20.06
C TYR A 12 -3.46 -16.15 18.75
N TYR A 13 -4.65 -16.73 18.57
CA TYR A 13 -5.62 -16.42 17.52
C TYR A 13 -6.95 -16.11 18.24
N GLY A 14 -7.36 -14.84 18.27
CA GLY A 14 -8.53 -14.38 19.01
C GLY A 14 -9.34 -13.31 18.28
N VAL A 15 -10.51 -12.95 18.82
CA VAL A 15 -11.40 -11.94 18.25
C VAL A 15 -10.73 -10.56 18.29
N GLY A 16 -10.52 -9.95 17.13
CA GLY A 16 -9.84 -8.65 17.00
C GLY A 16 -8.31 -8.73 17.07
N VAL A 17 -7.72 -9.92 17.22
CA VAL A 17 -6.27 -10.14 17.29
C VAL A 17 -5.91 -11.29 16.34
N GLY A 18 -5.81 -10.93 15.06
CA GLY A 18 -5.45 -11.86 14.00
C GLY A 18 -3.93 -12.01 13.90
N GLY A 19 -3.42 -13.23 13.97
CA GLY A 19 -2.02 -13.50 13.66
C GLY A 19 -1.67 -13.01 12.24
N THR A 20 -0.47 -12.47 12.05
CA THR A 20 0.00 -12.03 10.73
C THR A 20 0.42 -13.24 9.90
N ARG A 21 -0.20 -13.41 8.72
CA ARG A 21 0.20 -14.44 7.75
C ARG A 21 1.15 -13.83 6.72
N TYR A 22 2.25 -14.52 6.45
CA TYR A 22 3.22 -14.14 5.42
C TYR A 22 4.00 -15.38 4.96
N SER A 23 4.59 -15.31 3.77
CA SER A 23 5.39 -16.41 3.24
C SER A 23 6.72 -16.56 4.00
N LYS A 24 6.98 -17.76 4.53
CA LYS A 24 8.22 -18.06 5.25
C LYS A 24 9.45 -17.93 4.35
N SER A 25 9.38 -18.42 3.11
CA SER A 25 10.50 -18.37 2.17
C SER A 25 10.88 -16.93 1.83
N LEU A 26 9.90 -16.08 1.52
CA LEU A 26 10.10 -14.66 1.25
C LEU A 26 10.65 -13.91 2.48
N ALA A 27 10.07 -14.13 3.67
CA ALA A 27 10.55 -13.49 4.88
C ALA A 27 12.01 -13.84 5.23
N LEU A 28 12.48 -15.02 4.82
CA LEU A 28 13.86 -15.45 5.00
C LEU A 28 14.81 -14.88 3.94
N SER A 29 14.35 -14.75 2.68
CA SER A 29 15.16 -14.28 1.55
C SER A 29 15.43 -12.78 1.58
N ILE A 30 14.50 -11.97 2.11
CA ILE A 30 14.66 -10.50 2.16
C ILE A 30 15.94 -10.12 2.93
N PRO A 31 16.91 -9.42 2.32
CA PRO A 31 18.14 -9.04 3.02
C PRO A 31 17.90 -7.89 4.01
N GLY A 32 18.58 -7.94 5.16
CA GLY A 32 18.57 -6.87 6.16
C GLY A 32 17.50 -7.04 7.26
N VAL A 33 17.92 -6.81 8.51
CA VAL A 33 17.08 -7.01 9.70
C VAL A 33 15.86 -6.07 9.68
N TYR A 34 16.06 -4.80 9.34
CA TYR A 34 14.97 -3.83 9.27
C TYR A 34 14.00 -4.15 8.14
N ALA A 35 14.48 -4.58 6.97
CA ALA A 35 13.63 -4.96 5.85
C ALA A 35 12.70 -6.12 6.23
N LYS A 36 13.24 -7.16 6.89
CA LYS A 36 12.43 -8.28 7.40
C LYS A 36 11.36 -7.84 8.41
N ARG A 37 11.70 -6.92 9.32
CA ARG A 37 10.73 -6.39 10.32
C ARG A 37 9.65 -5.55 9.65
N ILE A 38 10.03 -4.65 8.73
CA ILE A 38 9.10 -3.82 7.96
C ILE A 38 8.17 -4.70 7.13
N TYR A 39 8.70 -5.72 6.45
CA TYR A 39 7.89 -6.66 5.67
C TYR A 39 6.76 -7.27 6.51
N LYS A 40 7.06 -7.74 7.73
CA LYS A 40 6.05 -8.28 8.64
C LYS A 40 4.98 -7.25 9.03
N ILE A 41 5.37 -6.00 9.25
CA ILE A 41 4.44 -4.89 9.52
C ILE A 41 3.54 -4.64 8.30
N LEU A 42 4.10 -4.65 7.09
CA LEU A 42 3.32 -4.47 5.87
C LEU A 42 2.31 -5.60 5.67
N CYS A 43 2.71 -6.86 5.90
CA CYS A 43 1.80 -7.99 5.82
C CYS A 43 0.65 -7.90 6.83
N SER A 44 0.88 -7.32 8.01
CA SER A 44 -0.18 -7.17 9.03
C SER A 44 -1.17 -6.05 8.71
N GLN A 45 -0.77 -5.09 7.87
CA GLN A 45 -1.59 -3.97 7.43
C GLN A 45 -1.90 -4.04 5.92
N ARG A 46 -1.84 -5.24 5.34
CA ARG A 46 -1.93 -5.46 3.88
C ARG A 46 -3.26 -5.00 3.28
N ASP A 47 -4.29 -4.93 4.10
CA ASP A 47 -5.66 -4.50 3.79
C ASP A 47 -5.80 -2.98 3.67
N LYS A 48 -4.87 -2.23 4.26
CA LYS A 48 -4.87 -0.77 4.27
C LYS A 48 -4.07 -0.21 3.11
N LYS A 49 -4.46 0.97 2.65
CA LYS A 49 -3.70 1.74 1.67
C LYS A 49 -2.57 2.53 2.33
N GLU A 50 -2.91 3.22 3.41
CA GLU A 50 -1.99 4.07 4.15
C GLU A 50 -1.89 3.62 5.59
N TYR A 51 -0.66 3.51 6.08
CA TYR A 51 -0.39 3.19 7.48
C TYR A 51 0.49 4.27 8.11
N PHE A 52 -0.11 5.00 9.06
CA PHE A 52 0.54 6.07 9.79
C PHE A 52 1.30 5.50 10.97
N TYR A 53 2.62 5.67 10.94
CA TYR A 53 3.53 5.12 11.94
C TYR A 53 4.31 6.26 12.62
N PRO A 54 4.03 6.57 13.90
CA PRO A 54 4.83 7.54 14.65
C PRO A 54 6.30 7.14 14.68
N ILE A 55 7.22 8.07 14.37
CA ILE A 55 8.66 7.79 14.28
C ILE A 55 9.21 7.24 15.60
N ASP A 56 8.72 7.73 16.74
CA ASP A 56 9.17 7.27 18.06
C ASP A 56 8.77 5.82 18.32
N GLN A 57 7.57 5.42 17.91
CA GLN A 57 7.13 4.03 17.99
C GLN A 57 7.92 3.16 17.02
N PHE A 58 8.11 3.64 15.79
CA PHE A 58 8.89 2.94 14.76
C PHE A 58 10.31 2.66 15.22
N ARG A 59 10.96 3.62 15.90
CA ARG A 59 12.29 3.43 16.50
C ARG A 59 12.30 2.36 17.56
N LYS A 60 11.32 2.34 18.46
CA LYS A 60 11.24 1.33 19.53
C LYS A 60 11.06 -0.06 18.95
N ASP A 61 10.11 -0.22 18.04
CA ASP A 61 9.71 -1.53 17.52
C ASP A 61 10.79 -2.14 16.61
N LEU A 62 11.49 -1.31 15.84
CA LEU A 62 12.62 -1.76 15.04
C LEU A 62 13.95 -1.73 15.82
N SER A 63 13.95 -1.24 17.05
CA SER A 63 15.17 -1.09 17.87
C SER A 63 16.23 -0.22 17.18
N ILE A 64 15.80 0.87 16.54
CA ILE A 64 16.67 1.78 15.79
C ILE A 64 17.47 2.66 16.78
N PRO A 65 18.80 2.80 16.61
CA PRO A 65 19.61 3.65 17.47
C PRO A 65 19.11 5.11 17.53
N ALA A 66 19.20 5.72 18.72
CA ALA A 66 18.87 7.13 18.91
C ALA A 66 19.77 8.07 18.06
N SER A 67 20.98 7.63 17.70
CA SER A 67 21.93 8.35 16.86
C SER A 67 21.49 8.55 15.40
N TYR A 68 20.46 7.81 14.96
CA TYR A 68 19.90 7.98 13.62
C TYR A 68 18.96 9.19 13.68
N ASP A 69 19.18 10.19 12.86
CA ASP A 69 18.23 11.27 12.63
C ASP A 69 17.24 10.88 11.52
N SER A 70 16.37 11.82 11.11
CA SER A 70 15.41 11.54 10.04
C SER A 70 16.08 11.19 8.71
N SER A 71 17.26 11.76 8.40
CA SER A 71 17.99 11.42 7.15
C SER A 71 18.56 10.01 7.22
N LYS A 72 19.24 9.67 8.33
CA LYS A 72 19.81 8.34 8.53
C LYS A 72 18.73 7.26 8.56
N ILE A 73 17.54 7.53 9.10
CA ILE A 73 16.42 6.59 9.01
C ILE A 73 16.05 6.35 7.54
N LYS A 74 15.95 7.39 6.71
CA LYS A 74 15.68 7.22 5.28
C LYS A 74 16.77 6.40 4.59
N GLU A 75 18.02 6.80 4.76
CA GLU A 75 19.18 6.22 4.04
C GLU A 75 19.53 4.81 4.49
N ARG A 76 19.44 4.50 5.79
CA ARG A 76 19.91 3.25 6.38
C ARG A 76 18.81 2.25 6.68
N VAL A 77 17.55 2.70 6.76
CA VAL A 77 16.41 1.86 7.15
C VAL A 77 15.38 1.78 6.02
N LEU A 78 14.74 2.91 5.67
CA LEU A 78 13.58 2.89 4.76
C LEU A 78 13.97 2.63 3.29
N ASN A 79 14.98 3.32 2.76
CA ASN A 79 15.41 3.13 1.37
C ASN A 79 15.98 1.72 1.13
N PRO A 80 16.87 1.18 1.99
CA PRO A 80 17.35 -0.20 1.83
C PRO A 80 16.22 -1.22 1.97
N ALA A 81 15.30 -1.03 2.93
CA ALA A 81 14.17 -1.94 3.10
C ALA A 81 13.23 -1.95 1.90
N LYS A 82 12.92 -0.75 1.37
CA LYS A 82 12.09 -0.60 0.17
C LYS A 82 12.70 -1.33 -1.02
N LYS A 83 14.00 -1.13 -1.26
CA LYS A 83 14.74 -1.80 -2.34
C LYS A 83 14.74 -3.32 -2.14
N ALA A 84 15.13 -3.78 -0.96
CA ALA A 84 15.23 -5.20 -0.63
C ALA A 84 13.89 -5.94 -0.79
N ILE A 85 12.78 -5.37 -0.30
CA ILE A 85 11.46 -5.99 -0.40
C ILE A 85 11.00 -6.05 -1.87
N LYS A 86 11.21 -4.97 -2.63
CA LYS A 86 10.82 -4.90 -4.04
C LYS A 86 11.62 -5.88 -4.91
N GLU A 87 12.93 -6.01 -4.67
CA GLU A 87 13.81 -6.92 -5.40
C GLU A 87 13.61 -8.39 -5.00
N SER A 88 13.05 -8.67 -3.82
CA SER A 88 12.76 -10.03 -3.36
C SER A 88 11.55 -10.66 -4.05
N GLY A 89 10.87 -9.96 -4.96
CA GLY A 89 9.67 -10.45 -5.63
C GLY A 89 8.48 -10.61 -4.69
N SER A 90 8.40 -9.79 -3.64
CA SER A 90 7.30 -9.87 -2.68
C SER A 90 5.98 -9.42 -3.29
N ASP A 91 4.91 -10.09 -2.89
CA ASP A 91 3.51 -9.75 -3.14
C ASP A 91 3.04 -8.42 -2.50
N VAL A 92 3.82 -7.90 -1.54
CA VAL A 92 3.54 -6.64 -0.84
C VAL A 92 4.81 -5.79 -0.86
N TRP A 93 4.66 -4.53 -1.24
CA TRP A 93 5.72 -3.53 -1.21
C TRP A 93 5.18 -2.19 -0.74
N PHE A 94 6.05 -1.20 -0.59
CA PHE A 94 5.66 0.10 -0.08
C PHE A 94 6.41 1.24 -0.73
N ASP A 95 5.72 2.38 -0.79
CA ASP A 95 6.32 3.70 -0.85
C ASP A 95 6.15 4.37 0.52
N TYR A 96 6.86 5.47 0.77
CA TYR A 96 6.75 6.15 2.05
C TYR A 96 6.95 7.64 1.93
N GLU A 97 6.32 8.36 2.86
CA GLU A 97 6.53 9.79 3.08
C GLU A 97 6.73 10.05 4.56
N MET A 98 7.44 11.12 4.90
CA MET A 98 7.62 11.56 6.29
C MET A 98 6.93 12.91 6.45
N ILE A 99 5.88 12.94 7.26
CA ILE A 99 5.04 14.11 7.48
C ILE A 99 5.18 14.62 8.90
N ALA A 100 4.85 15.89 9.10
CA ALA A 100 4.66 16.50 10.41
C ALA A 100 3.16 16.59 10.69
N LYS A 101 2.60 15.57 11.35
CA LYS A 101 1.18 15.50 11.71
C LYS A 101 0.85 16.54 12.79
N HIS A 102 1.75 16.71 13.77
CA HIS A 102 1.63 17.74 14.79
C HIS A 102 2.52 18.93 14.45
N LYS A 103 1.90 20.10 14.25
CA LYS A 103 2.60 21.38 14.06
C LYS A 103 2.55 22.18 15.36
N PRO A 104 3.54 22.09 16.25
CA PRO A 104 3.59 22.95 17.43
C PRO A 104 3.67 24.43 17.01
N LYS A 105 2.82 25.28 17.61
CA LYS A 105 2.79 26.73 17.34
C LYS A 105 4.20 27.33 17.55
N GLY A 106 4.68 28.08 16.55
CA GLY A 106 5.92 28.84 16.63
C GLY A 106 7.22 28.06 16.40
N ARG A 107 7.18 26.75 16.10
CA ARG A 107 8.37 25.96 15.73
C ARG A 107 8.31 25.49 14.28
N LYS A 108 9.49 25.31 13.67
CA LYS A 108 9.58 24.68 12.35
C LYS A 108 8.99 23.27 12.42
N PRO A 109 8.12 22.88 11.48
CA PRO A 109 7.54 21.54 11.47
C PRO A 109 8.65 20.51 11.29
N LYS A 110 8.73 19.57 12.23
CA LYS A 110 9.63 18.42 12.16
C LYS A 110 8.78 17.18 11.87
N ALA A 111 9.23 16.34 10.96
CA ALA A 111 8.55 15.08 10.68
C ALA A 111 8.48 14.24 11.97
N ASP A 112 7.27 13.83 12.32
CA ASP A 112 6.94 13.04 13.51
C ASP A 112 6.34 11.67 13.14
N THR A 113 5.88 11.52 11.88
CA THR A 113 5.14 10.36 11.41
C THR A 113 5.67 9.91 10.06
N ILE A 114 5.84 8.59 9.90
CA ILE A 114 6.10 7.93 8.62
C ILE A 114 4.75 7.44 8.09
N VAL A 115 4.41 7.81 6.87
CA VAL A 115 3.25 7.28 6.15
C VAL A 115 3.75 6.20 5.22
N PHE A 116 3.38 4.95 5.50
CA PHE A 116 3.61 3.84 4.58
C PHE A 116 2.45 3.78 3.59
N GLN A 117 2.76 3.92 2.30
CA GLN A 117 1.82 3.69 1.20
C GLN A 117 1.98 2.24 0.75
N ILE A 118 1.08 1.38 1.22
CA ILE A 118 1.16 -0.07 1.05
C ILE A 118 0.56 -0.46 -0.30
N LYS A 119 1.26 -1.33 -1.02
CA LYS A 119 0.86 -1.85 -2.33
C LYS A 119 0.90 -3.37 -2.29
N THR A 120 -0.09 -4.01 -2.92
CA THR A 120 -0.21 -5.47 -2.97
C THR A 120 -0.59 -5.95 -4.37
N LEU A 121 -0.06 -7.11 -4.78
CA LEU A 121 -0.47 -7.81 -6.00
C LEU A 121 -1.86 -8.43 -5.88
N HIS A 122 -2.31 -8.72 -4.66
CA HIS A 122 -3.53 -9.49 -4.41
C HIS A 122 -4.54 -8.71 -3.55
N PRO A 123 -5.03 -7.54 -4.03
CA PRO A 123 -5.95 -6.70 -3.27
C PRO A 123 -7.28 -7.41 -2.93
N LYS A 124 -7.71 -8.37 -3.76
CA LYS A 124 -8.89 -9.22 -3.48
C LYS A 124 -8.71 -10.05 -2.21
N GLU A 125 -7.53 -10.64 -2.01
CA GLU A 125 -7.22 -11.46 -0.84
C GLU A 125 -6.87 -10.62 0.39
N ALA A 126 -6.29 -9.44 0.16
CA ALA A 126 -6.01 -8.47 1.21
C ALA A 126 -7.30 -8.00 1.90
N GLY A 127 -8.36 -7.78 1.13
CA GLY A 127 -9.63 -7.27 1.65
C GLY A 127 -9.54 -5.77 2.00
N GLY A 128 -10.48 -5.31 2.84
CA GLY A 128 -10.45 -3.95 3.38
C GLY A 128 -10.45 -2.84 2.32
N GLU A 129 -9.66 -1.80 2.57
CA GLU A 129 -9.55 -0.62 1.70
C GLU A 129 -8.97 -0.98 0.33
N GLN A 130 -7.99 -1.88 0.28
CA GLN A 130 -7.36 -2.33 -0.98
C GLN A 130 -8.37 -3.00 -1.91
N TYR A 131 -9.25 -3.85 -1.37
CA TYR A 131 -10.32 -4.48 -2.15
C TYR A 131 -11.37 -3.46 -2.61
N GLN A 132 -11.70 -2.47 -1.79
CA GLN A 132 -12.63 -1.40 -2.17
C GLN A 132 -12.08 -0.60 -3.36
N VAL A 133 -10.79 -0.23 -3.32
CA VAL A 133 -10.12 0.45 -4.44
C VAL A 133 -10.13 -0.44 -5.69
N TYR A 134 -9.74 -1.70 -5.56
CA TYR A 134 -9.73 -2.65 -6.68
C TYR A 134 -11.13 -2.82 -7.30
N SER A 135 -12.15 -3.09 -6.48
CA SER A 135 -13.52 -3.32 -6.95
C SER A 135 -14.11 -2.09 -7.62
N TYR A 136 -13.80 -0.89 -7.11
CA TYR A 136 -14.23 0.36 -7.72
C TYR A 136 -13.59 0.57 -9.10
N VAL A 137 -12.27 0.37 -9.22
CA VAL A 137 -11.58 0.48 -10.52
C VAL A 137 -12.08 -0.59 -11.48
N TYR A 138 -12.22 -1.84 -11.05
CA TYR A 138 -12.75 -2.93 -11.86
C TYR A 138 -14.13 -2.59 -12.44
N ARG A 139 -15.03 -2.03 -11.63
CA ARG A 139 -16.36 -1.56 -12.08
C ARG A 139 -16.27 -0.46 -13.14
N TRP A 140 -15.30 0.44 -13.03
CA TRP A 140 -15.06 1.43 -14.08
C TRP A 140 -14.47 0.78 -15.35
N MET A 141 -13.62 -0.23 -15.20
CA MET A 141 -13.06 -0.97 -16.34
C MET A 141 -14.15 -1.74 -17.10
N THR A 142 -15.19 -2.26 -16.43
CA THR A 142 -16.32 -2.90 -17.12
C THR A 142 -17.20 -1.91 -17.90
N TRP A 143 -17.19 -0.62 -17.55
CA TRP A 143 -17.84 0.41 -18.37
C TRP A 143 -16.96 0.87 -19.53
N CYS A 144 -15.65 0.88 -19.32
CA CYS A 144 -14.70 1.18 -20.38
C CYS A 144 -14.67 0.06 -21.43
N PHE A 145 -14.57 -1.18 -21.02
CA PHE A 145 -14.45 -2.33 -21.92
C PHE A 145 -15.79 -3.08 -21.90
N THR A 146 -16.44 -3.18 -23.07
CA THR A 146 -17.78 -3.76 -23.25
C THR A 146 -17.97 -5.08 -22.51
N GLU A 147 -19.18 -5.28 -21.99
CA GLU A 147 -19.58 -6.48 -21.27
C GLU A 147 -19.33 -7.75 -22.10
N GLY A 148 -18.66 -8.74 -21.48
CA GLY A 148 -18.43 -10.06 -22.06
C GLY A 148 -16.97 -10.46 -22.28
N ASN A 149 -16.00 -9.56 -22.10
CA ASN A 149 -14.59 -9.88 -22.31
C ASN A 149 -13.77 -9.83 -21.01
N SER A 150 -12.86 -10.79 -20.81
CA SER A 150 -11.89 -10.81 -19.68
C SER A 150 -11.06 -9.54 -19.61
N LYS A 151 -11.05 -8.74 -20.68
CA LYS A 151 -10.30 -7.49 -20.83
C LYS A 151 -10.43 -6.53 -19.63
N ALA A 152 -11.61 -6.36 -19.05
CA ALA A 152 -11.75 -5.49 -17.87
C ALA A 152 -10.98 -6.04 -16.66
N LEU A 153 -10.97 -7.37 -16.49
CA LEU A 153 -10.18 -8.06 -15.48
C LEU A 153 -8.69 -7.92 -15.79
N ASP A 154 -8.27 -8.28 -17.00
CA ASP A 154 -6.87 -8.26 -17.46
C ASP A 154 -6.24 -6.86 -17.28
N VAL A 155 -6.99 -5.81 -17.63
CA VAL A 155 -6.56 -4.43 -17.45
C VAL A 155 -6.44 -4.07 -15.97
N THR A 156 -7.41 -4.47 -15.13
CA THR A 156 -7.37 -4.18 -13.70
C THR A 156 -6.21 -4.91 -13.01
N GLU A 157 -5.94 -6.15 -13.40
CA GLU A 157 -4.80 -6.93 -12.91
C GLU A 157 -3.48 -6.29 -13.33
N LYS A 158 -3.33 -5.90 -14.60
CA LYS A 158 -2.16 -5.15 -15.07
C LYS A 158 -1.94 -3.82 -14.33
N LEU A 159 -3.02 -3.09 -14.03
CA LEU A 159 -2.94 -1.84 -13.23
C LEU A 159 -2.49 -2.12 -11.79
N THR A 160 -2.86 -3.28 -11.24
CA THR A 160 -2.45 -3.73 -9.91
C THR A 160 -0.96 -4.09 -9.89
N GLU A 161 -0.51 -4.90 -10.85
CA GLU A 161 0.90 -5.30 -11.00
C GLU A 161 1.84 -4.11 -11.22
N THR A 162 1.41 -3.13 -12.01
CA THR A 162 2.18 -1.91 -12.27
C THR A 162 2.12 -0.90 -11.12
N GLY A 163 1.30 -1.14 -10.10
CA GLY A 163 1.10 -0.24 -8.96
C GLY A 163 0.41 1.07 -9.31
N ARG A 164 -0.35 1.09 -10.42
CA ARG A 164 -1.08 2.26 -10.96
C ARG A 164 -2.57 2.29 -10.60
N LEU A 165 -3.05 1.23 -9.94
CA LEU A 165 -4.44 1.09 -9.53
C LEU A 165 -4.98 2.33 -8.78
N GLN A 166 -4.17 2.91 -7.89
CA GLN A 166 -4.57 4.09 -7.13
C GLN A 166 -4.72 5.35 -7.98
N ASP A 167 -3.85 5.55 -8.97
CA ASP A 167 -3.88 6.71 -9.86
C ASP A 167 -5.20 6.69 -10.65
N VAL A 168 -5.56 5.52 -11.18
CA VAL A 168 -6.81 5.27 -11.90
C VAL A 168 -8.02 5.40 -10.98
N TYR A 169 -7.94 4.93 -9.73
CA TYR A 169 -9.01 5.12 -8.74
C TYR A 169 -9.29 6.61 -8.47
N ASN A 170 -8.25 7.40 -8.22
CA ASN A 170 -8.40 8.83 -7.94
C ASN A 170 -9.06 9.56 -9.12
N ARG A 171 -8.68 9.18 -10.36
CA ARG A 171 -9.30 9.73 -11.57
C ARG A 171 -10.73 9.24 -11.75
N ALA A 172 -10.95 7.98 -11.40
CA ALA A 172 -12.22 7.31 -11.16
C ALA A 172 -13.25 8.20 -10.45
N VAL A 173 -12.90 8.47 -9.19
CA VAL A 173 -13.68 9.28 -8.25
C VAL A 173 -13.90 10.70 -8.78
N PHE A 174 -12.85 11.34 -9.31
CA PHE A 174 -13.00 12.69 -9.89
C PHE A 174 -14.06 12.74 -11.00
N TYR A 175 -14.11 11.75 -11.88
CA TYR A 175 -15.13 11.74 -12.94
C TYR A 175 -16.52 11.38 -12.39
N ASP A 176 -16.61 10.49 -11.41
CA ASP A 176 -17.88 10.15 -10.74
C ASP A 176 -18.50 11.39 -10.07
N ASP A 177 -17.69 12.21 -9.41
CA ASP A 177 -18.11 13.49 -8.83
C ASP A 177 -18.62 14.45 -9.91
N LYS A 178 -17.89 14.58 -11.03
CA LYS A 178 -18.30 15.44 -12.16
C LYS A 178 -19.58 14.99 -12.84
N VAL A 179 -19.81 13.68 -12.91
CA VAL A 179 -21.06 13.12 -13.43
C VAL A 179 -22.21 13.37 -12.45
N SER A 180 -21.96 13.20 -11.15
CA SER A 180 -22.95 13.44 -10.09
C SER A 180 -23.38 14.91 -10.01
N ASP A 181 -22.44 15.84 -10.20
CA ASP A 181 -22.69 17.29 -10.26
C ASP A 181 -23.36 17.74 -11.57
N GLY A 182 -23.58 16.83 -12.54
CA GLY A 182 -24.14 17.15 -13.85
C GLY A 182 -23.19 17.93 -14.78
N ALA A 183 -21.94 18.16 -14.37
CA ALA A 183 -20.93 18.87 -15.15
C ALA A 183 -20.40 18.05 -16.34
N MET A 184 -20.58 16.72 -16.33
CA MET A 184 -20.09 15.81 -17.35
C MET A 184 -21.05 14.64 -17.55
N THR A 185 -21.20 14.12 -18.77
CA THR A 185 -21.94 12.88 -19.00
C THR A 185 -21.09 11.66 -18.70
N ARG A 186 -21.73 10.54 -18.33
CA ARG A 186 -21.03 9.28 -18.06
C ARG A 186 -20.23 8.76 -19.27
N GLU A 187 -20.76 8.94 -20.48
CA GLU A 187 -20.05 8.59 -21.72
C GLU A 187 -18.77 9.41 -21.90
N HIS A 188 -18.82 10.71 -21.61
CA HIS A 188 -17.64 11.57 -21.67
C HIS A 188 -16.59 11.10 -20.67
N ALA A 189 -16.98 10.85 -19.41
CA ALA A 189 -16.09 10.33 -18.37
C ALA A 189 -15.42 9.01 -18.78
N ILE A 190 -16.19 8.05 -19.32
CA ILE A 190 -15.67 6.77 -19.81
C ILE A 190 -14.65 7.00 -20.93
N ASN A 191 -14.94 7.86 -21.90
CA ASN A 191 -14.04 8.15 -23.01
C ASN A 191 -12.75 8.86 -22.54
N SER A 192 -12.85 9.78 -21.57
CA SER A 192 -11.67 10.42 -20.98
C SER A 192 -10.80 9.42 -20.22
N LEU A 193 -11.41 8.47 -19.49
CA LEU A 193 -10.67 7.43 -18.78
C LEU A 193 -10.00 6.45 -19.75
N LYS A 194 -10.68 6.05 -20.84
CA LYS A 194 -10.08 5.25 -21.93
C LYS A 194 -8.86 5.93 -22.55
N LYS A 195 -8.95 7.24 -22.78
CA LYS A 195 -7.85 8.03 -23.33
C LYS A 195 -6.64 8.00 -22.40
N MET A 196 -6.84 8.24 -21.10
CA MET A 196 -5.78 8.13 -20.08
C MET A 196 -5.14 6.74 -20.06
N LEU A 197 -5.95 5.67 -20.06
CA LEU A 197 -5.47 4.28 -20.09
C LEU A 197 -4.57 4.00 -21.30
N ARG A 198 -4.93 4.56 -22.45
CA ARG A 198 -4.15 4.42 -23.69
C ARG A 198 -2.87 5.23 -23.67
N ASP A 199 -2.96 6.51 -23.32
CA ASP A 199 -1.88 7.47 -23.50
C ASP A 199 -0.82 7.35 -22.39
N GLU A 200 -1.26 7.17 -21.14
CA GLU A 200 -0.35 7.16 -19.98
C GLU A 200 0.14 5.74 -19.63
N TYR A 201 -0.67 4.73 -19.92
CA TYR A 201 -0.40 3.35 -19.48
C TYR A 201 -0.24 2.35 -20.65
N SER A 202 -0.34 2.81 -21.90
CA SER A 202 -0.27 1.96 -23.10
C SER A 202 -1.26 0.77 -23.07
N ILE A 203 -2.44 0.98 -22.48
CA ILE A 203 -3.50 -0.03 -22.38
C ILE A 203 -4.56 0.26 -23.46
N LYS A 204 -4.66 -0.63 -24.46
CA LYS A 204 -5.61 -0.52 -25.57
C LYS A 204 -6.88 -1.31 -25.32
#